data_AF-A0A6L3C9M7-F1
#
_entry.id   AF-A0A6L3C9M7-F1
#
_cell.length_a   1.000
_cell.length_b   1.000
_cell.length_c   1.000
_cell.angle_alpha   90.00
_cell.angle_beta   90.00
_cell.angle_gamma   90.00
#
_symmetry.space_group_name_H-M   'P 1'
#
loop_
_entity.id
_entity.type
_entity.pdbx_description
1 polymer ?
#
loop_
_entity_poly.entity_id
_entity_poly.type
_entity_poly.pdbx_seq_one_letter_code
_entity_poly.pdbx_strand_id
1 'polypeptide(L)'
;MLLISKPPGLKTLALVNQRIAACSKPVITCFLGSEKGLFPDTDNITTTHNLDEATTAAIRLAGGIRVDEGSEITPESIQRERGKLKPNQKYVRGVFSGGTLCYQAQQVLRDAGMPAYSNEPLEKDKHLSASSKSTEHTLLDMGADEFTIGKPHPMVDSSLRVERILSEAQDPTVAVILLDCILGYVASNDPGGEIALAIIDAKKIAKQRGDELTVVVSICGTEIDHQGLDQQVAVLEQAGAIVFKSGFQSAEYAVQLLSGRSN
;
A
#
# COMPACT_ATOMS: atom_id res chain seq x y z
N MET A 1 22.65 -7.97 -1.96
CA MET A 1 21.64 -8.46 -0.98
C MET A 1 20.66 -7.32 -0.75
N LEU A 2 19.37 -7.61 -0.59
CA LEU A 2 18.35 -6.61 -0.28
C LEU A 2 17.75 -6.91 1.10
N LEU A 3 17.75 -5.92 1.99
CA LEU A 3 17.13 -5.96 3.31
C LEU A 3 15.92 -5.02 3.31
N ILE A 4 14.74 -5.57 3.56
CA ILE A 4 13.48 -4.81 3.67
C ILE A 4 12.86 -5.09 5.03
N SER A 5 12.50 -4.06 5.78
CA SER A 5 11.59 -4.21 6.92
C SER A 5 10.88 -2.91 7.31
N LYS A 6 9.91 -3.02 8.22
CA LYS A 6 9.45 -1.90 9.06
C LYS A 6 10.64 -1.31 9.86
N PRO A 7 10.58 -0.07 10.37
CA PRO A 7 11.68 0.52 11.12
C PRO A 7 12.08 -0.35 12.32
N PRO A 8 13.31 -0.88 12.38
CA PRO A 8 13.74 -1.67 13.51
C PRO A 8 13.92 -0.76 14.74
N GLY A 9 13.64 -1.29 15.93
CA GLY A 9 14.00 -0.59 17.17
C GLY A 9 15.51 -0.36 17.27
N LEU A 10 15.93 0.68 18.00
CA LEU A 10 17.33 1.14 18.08
C LEU A 10 18.35 0.02 18.35
N LYS A 11 18.02 -0.93 19.24
CA LYS A 11 18.88 -2.09 19.54
C LYS A 11 19.05 -3.00 18.33
N THR A 12 17.95 -3.32 17.64
CA THR A 12 17.97 -4.15 16.43
C THR A 12 18.70 -3.44 15.30
N LEU A 13 18.48 -2.13 15.12
CA LEU A 13 19.18 -1.32 14.12
C LEU A 13 20.69 -1.36 14.32
N ALA A 14 21.17 -1.19 15.55
CA ALA A 14 22.61 -1.24 15.85
C ALA A 14 23.23 -2.60 15.49
N LEU A 15 22.55 -3.69 15.80
CA LEU A 15 23.00 -5.05 15.45
C LEU A 15 23.00 -5.28 13.93
N VAL A 16 21.97 -4.82 13.23
CA VAL A 16 21.88 -4.88 11.78
C VAL A 16 23.02 -4.08 11.15
N ASN A 17 23.27 -2.84 11.62
CA ASN A 17 24.34 -1.99 11.13
C ASN A 17 25.72 -2.62 11.33
N GLN A 18 25.98 -3.23 12.49
CA GLN A 18 27.21 -3.96 12.74
C GLN A 18 27.39 -5.12 11.76
N ARG A 19 26.31 -5.84 11.46
CA ARG A 19 26.37 -6.98 10.53
C ARG A 19 26.57 -6.53 9.08
N ILE A 20 25.93 -5.45 8.66
CA ILE A 20 26.09 -4.86 7.33
C ILE A 20 27.51 -4.34 7.16
N ALA A 21 28.08 -3.65 8.14
CA ALA A 21 29.45 -3.14 8.09
C ALA A 21 30.50 -4.25 7.93
N ALA A 22 30.24 -5.45 8.46
CA ALA A 22 31.09 -6.63 8.29
C ALA A 22 30.79 -7.43 7.01
N CYS A 23 29.85 -7.00 6.17
CA CYS A 23 29.48 -7.68 4.94
C CYS A 23 30.39 -7.24 3.78
N SER A 24 31.01 -8.21 3.10
CA SER A 24 31.83 -7.95 1.91
C SER A 24 31.01 -7.86 0.61
N LYS A 25 29.74 -8.27 0.62
CA LYS A 25 28.84 -8.17 -0.53
C LYS A 25 28.06 -6.86 -0.49
N PRO A 26 27.74 -6.25 -1.65
CA PRO A 26 26.89 -5.07 -1.70
C PRO A 26 25.52 -5.30 -1.05
N VAL A 27 25.12 -4.34 -0.23
CA VAL A 27 23.88 -4.37 0.56
C VAL A 27 22.98 -3.22 0.17
N ILE A 28 21.73 -3.53 -0.15
CA ILE A 28 20.67 -2.54 -0.34
C ILE A 28 19.76 -2.61 0.87
N THR A 29 19.38 -1.46 1.42
CA THR A 29 18.53 -1.36 2.60
C THR A 29 17.29 -0.52 2.33
N CYS A 30 16.11 -1.04 2.66
CA CYS A 30 14.85 -0.32 2.61
C CYS A 30 14.10 -0.49 3.93
N PHE A 31 14.18 0.52 4.79
CA PHE A 31 13.48 0.54 6.07
C PHE A 31 12.34 1.54 6.00
N LEU A 32 11.14 1.03 5.71
CA LEU A 32 9.98 1.85 5.35
C LEU A 32 9.63 2.84 6.45
N GLY A 33 9.48 4.10 6.09
CA GLY A 33 9.09 5.16 7.01
C GLY A 33 10.21 5.67 7.93
N SER A 34 11.43 5.18 7.76
CA SER A 34 12.61 5.66 8.49
C SER A 34 13.07 7.04 8.04
N GLU A 35 13.63 7.82 8.95
CA GLU A 35 14.34 9.05 8.63
C GLU A 35 15.61 8.77 7.81
N LYS A 36 16.07 9.78 7.06
CA LYS A 36 17.35 9.70 6.33
C LYS A 36 18.51 9.55 7.31
N GLY A 37 19.54 8.78 6.94
CA GLY A 37 20.77 8.65 7.73
C GLY A 37 20.76 7.56 8.82
N LEU A 38 19.83 6.59 8.79
CA LEU A 38 19.88 5.43 9.71
C LEU A 38 21.09 4.50 9.49
N PHE A 39 21.71 4.56 8.31
CA PHE A 39 22.86 3.75 7.93
C PHE A 39 24.08 4.64 7.73
N PRO A 40 25.28 4.15 8.07
CA PRO A 40 26.50 4.86 7.71
C PRO A 40 26.65 4.89 6.18
N ASP A 41 26.92 6.08 5.64
CA ASP A 41 27.28 6.25 4.23
C ASP A 41 28.60 5.51 3.96
N THR A 42 28.50 4.40 3.24
CA THR A 42 29.65 3.60 2.83
C THR A 42 29.45 3.13 1.40
N ASP A 43 30.55 2.97 0.65
CA ASP A 43 30.52 2.59 -0.77
C ASP A 43 29.84 1.23 -1.04
N ASN A 44 29.69 0.38 -0.01
CA ASN A 44 29.13 -0.96 -0.12
C ASN A 44 27.63 -1.02 0.26
N ILE A 45 27.03 0.09 0.67
CA ILE A 45 25.63 0.18 1.10
C ILE A 45 24.88 1.15 0.19
N THR A 46 23.75 0.70 -0.34
CA THR A 46 22.77 1.56 -1.02
C THR A 46 21.52 1.66 -0.18
N THR A 47 21.29 2.82 0.43
CA THR A 47 20.06 3.08 1.18
C THR A 47 18.98 3.62 0.24
N THR A 48 17.81 2.97 0.30
CA THR A 48 16.61 3.31 -0.47
C THR A 48 15.47 3.57 0.50
N HIS A 49 14.50 4.41 0.10
CA HIS A 49 13.45 4.89 0.99
C HIS A 49 12.06 4.35 0.67
N ASN A 50 11.89 3.68 -0.46
CA ASN A 50 10.66 3.01 -0.83
C ASN A 50 10.96 1.67 -1.54
N LEU A 51 9.93 0.84 -1.69
CA LEU A 51 10.05 -0.48 -2.30
C LEU A 51 10.45 -0.42 -3.78
N ASP A 52 10.06 0.63 -4.51
CA ASP A 52 10.38 0.79 -5.93
C ASP A 52 11.87 1.09 -6.14
N GLU A 53 12.43 2.04 -5.39
CA GLU A 53 13.86 2.33 -5.36
C GLU A 53 14.67 1.10 -4.94
N ALA A 54 14.20 0.38 -3.92
CA ALA A 54 14.84 -0.85 -3.43
C ALA A 54 14.90 -1.92 -4.52
N THR A 55 13.80 -2.10 -5.24
CA THR A 55 13.67 -3.05 -6.36
C THR A 55 14.59 -2.64 -7.51
N THR A 56 14.56 -1.37 -7.91
CA THR A 56 15.43 -0.83 -8.95
C THR A 56 16.92 -1.01 -8.60
N ALA A 57 17.31 -0.68 -7.38
CA ALA A 57 18.68 -0.88 -6.90
C ALA A 57 19.09 -2.36 -6.93
N ALA A 58 18.18 -3.27 -6.54
CA ALA A 58 18.45 -4.71 -6.53
C ALA A 58 18.61 -5.27 -7.95
N ILE A 59 17.78 -4.86 -8.89
CA ILE A 59 17.87 -5.25 -10.30
C ILE A 59 19.19 -4.75 -10.90
N ARG A 60 19.55 -3.48 -10.67
CA ARG A 60 20.81 -2.89 -11.15
C ARG A 60 22.03 -3.60 -10.57
N LEU A 61 21.99 -3.93 -9.27
CA LEU A 61 23.06 -4.67 -8.61
C LEU A 61 23.23 -6.08 -9.20
N ALA A 62 22.15 -6.70 -9.69
CA ALA A 62 22.18 -7.97 -10.40
C ALA A 62 22.62 -7.84 -11.88
N GLY A 63 22.95 -6.63 -12.35
CA GLY A 63 23.31 -6.35 -13.74
C GLY A 63 22.13 -6.22 -14.70
N GLY A 64 20.90 -6.16 -14.18
CA GLY A 64 19.69 -5.98 -14.95
C GLY A 64 19.28 -4.51 -15.12
N ILE A 65 18.22 -4.30 -15.92
CA ILE A 65 17.55 -3.01 -16.09
C ILE A 65 16.07 -3.22 -15.78
N ARG A 66 15.50 -2.37 -14.92
CA ARG A 66 14.08 -2.41 -14.59
C ARG A 66 13.30 -1.78 -15.75
N VAL A 67 12.40 -2.54 -16.36
CA VAL A 67 11.66 -2.12 -17.57
C VAL A 67 10.43 -1.26 -17.24
N ASP A 68 9.95 -1.32 -16.01
CA ASP A 68 8.79 -0.63 -15.45
C ASP A 68 9.19 0.47 -14.44
N GLU A 69 10.38 1.08 -14.61
CA GLU A 69 10.89 2.08 -13.67
C GLU A 69 10.13 3.42 -13.74
N GLY A 70 9.41 3.68 -14.84
CA GLY A 70 8.61 4.89 -15.00
C GLY A 70 7.35 4.88 -14.15
N SER A 71 6.88 6.08 -13.76
CA SER A 71 5.57 6.22 -13.11
C SER A 71 4.45 5.94 -14.11
N GLU A 72 3.50 5.10 -13.74
CA GLU A 72 2.24 4.88 -14.48
C GLU A 72 1.25 6.05 -14.27
N ILE A 73 1.55 6.95 -13.33
CA ILE A 73 0.71 8.10 -13.00
C ILE A 73 0.92 9.22 -14.02
N THR A 74 -0.16 9.69 -14.64
CA THR A 74 -0.14 10.84 -15.54
C THR A 74 -0.94 12.00 -14.97
N PRO A 75 -0.56 13.26 -15.25
CA PRO A 75 -1.35 14.42 -14.83
C PRO A 75 -2.80 14.35 -15.32
N GLU A 76 -3.03 13.81 -16.52
CA GLU A 76 -4.36 13.66 -17.10
C GLU A 76 -5.19 12.61 -16.35
N SER A 77 -4.59 11.50 -15.91
CA SER A 77 -5.30 10.47 -15.14
C SER A 77 -5.71 10.99 -13.77
N ILE A 78 -4.85 11.79 -13.12
CA ILE A 78 -5.15 12.48 -11.86
C ILE A 78 -6.26 13.51 -12.05
N GLN A 79 -6.16 14.38 -13.07
CA GLN A 79 -7.15 15.44 -13.28
C GLN A 79 -8.54 14.86 -13.58
N ARG A 80 -8.61 13.84 -14.45
CA ARG A 80 -9.85 13.16 -14.81
C ARG A 80 -10.52 12.53 -13.61
N GLU A 81 -9.77 11.84 -12.76
CA GLU A 81 -10.34 11.16 -11.61
C GLU A 81 -10.70 12.15 -10.49
N ARG A 82 -9.85 13.15 -10.23
CA ARG A 82 -10.13 14.22 -9.27
C ARG A 82 -11.41 15.00 -9.61
N GLY A 83 -11.68 15.22 -10.90
CA GLY A 83 -12.89 15.94 -11.36
C GLY A 83 -14.21 15.24 -11.02
N LYS A 84 -14.18 13.97 -10.64
CA LYS A 84 -15.37 13.20 -10.21
C LYS A 84 -15.70 13.40 -8.72
N LEU A 85 -14.72 13.78 -7.91
CA LEU A 85 -14.83 13.80 -6.46
C LEU A 85 -15.46 15.11 -5.96
N LYS A 86 -16.40 15.01 -5.03
CA LYS A 86 -17.03 16.18 -4.39
C LYS A 86 -16.19 16.78 -3.26
N PRO A 87 -16.32 18.07 -2.95
CA PRO A 87 -15.49 18.75 -1.93
C PRO A 87 -15.48 18.09 -0.54
N ASN A 88 -16.55 17.40 -0.14
CA ASN A 88 -16.66 16.69 1.14
C ASN A 88 -15.87 15.37 1.17
N GLN A 89 -15.50 14.80 0.02
CA GLN A 89 -14.73 13.57 -0.08
C GLN A 89 -13.25 13.91 0.09
N LYS A 90 -12.70 13.75 1.28
CA LYS A 90 -11.37 14.27 1.65
C LYS A 90 -10.38 13.20 2.02
N TYR A 91 -10.82 12.00 2.35
CA TYR A 91 -9.96 11.04 3.01
C TYR A 91 -9.65 9.79 2.19
N VAL A 92 -8.50 9.20 2.51
CA VAL A 92 -8.04 7.89 2.05
C VAL A 92 -8.38 6.87 3.13
N ARG A 93 -8.92 5.73 2.71
CA ARG A 93 -9.14 4.55 3.56
C ARG A 93 -8.38 3.37 3.00
N GLY A 94 -7.47 2.80 3.76
CA GLY A 94 -6.64 1.68 3.36
C GLY A 94 -7.10 0.39 4.02
N VAL A 95 -7.26 -0.68 3.24
CA VAL A 95 -7.60 -2.02 3.76
C VAL A 95 -6.62 -3.03 3.18
N PHE A 96 -5.49 -3.24 3.85
CA PHE A 96 -4.38 -4.02 3.36
C PHE A 96 -4.37 -5.45 3.92
N SER A 97 -4.01 -6.44 3.11
CA SER A 97 -3.65 -7.78 3.58
C SER A 97 -2.17 -7.91 3.91
N GLY A 98 -1.30 -7.06 3.34
CA GLY A 98 0.14 -7.04 3.59
C GLY A 98 0.60 -5.83 4.40
N GLY A 99 1.08 -6.08 5.62
CA GLY A 99 1.56 -5.02 6.52
C GLY A 99 2.69 -4.15 5.96
N THR A 100 3.60 -4.71 5.17
CA THR A 100 4.69 -3.93 4.53
C THR A 100 4.14 -2.92 3.51
N LEU A 101 3.14 -3.31 2.72
CA LEU A 101 2.49 -2.40 1.76
C LEU A 101 1.67 -1.32 2.50
N CYS A 102 1.00 -1.70 3.60
CA CYS A 102 0.34 -0.75 4.49
C CYS A 102 1.33 0.31 5.03
N TYR A 103 2.50 -0.12 5.51
CA TYR A 103 3.56 0.79 5.99
C TYR A 103 4.10 1.70 4.88
N GLN A 104 4.30 1.17 3.66
CA GLN A 104 4.72 1.98 2.52
C GLN A 104 3.69 3.08 2.21
N ALA A 105 2.39 2.75 2.25
CA ALA A 105 1.32 3.72 2.03
C ALA A 105 1.28 4.78 3.15
N GLN A 106 1.45 4.37 4.42
CA GLN A 106 1.54 5.30 5.55
C GLN A 106 2.70 6.29 5.36
N GLN A 107 3.87 5.80 4.96
CA GLN A 107 5.03 6.64 4.65
C GLN A 107 4.71 7.66 3.55
N VAL A 108 4.14 7.21 2.42
CA VAL A 108 3.81 8.10 1.28
C VAL A 108 2.84 9.20 1.69
N LEU A 109 1.81 8.85 2.46
CA LEU A 109 0.82 9.80 2.98
C LEU A 109 1.46 10.83 3.93
N ARG A 110 2.28 10.37 4.88
CA ARG A 110 3.00 11.25 5.82
C ARG A 110 3.94 12.20 5.09
N ASP A 111 4.74 11.69 4.15
CA ASP A 111 5.74 12.48 3.41
C ASP A 111 5.07 13.57 2.54
N ALA A 112 3.80 13.38 2.18
CA ALA A 112 2.96 14.37 1.51
C ALA A 112 2.21 15.33 2.45
N GLY A 113 2.44 15.27 3.76
CA GLY A 113 1.74 16.09 4.75
C GLY A 113 0.31 15.63 5.04
N MET A 114 -0.03 14.38 4.74
CA MET A 114 -1.36 13.77 4.92
C MET A 114 -1.30 12.55 5.85
N PRO A 115 -0.76 12.66 7.08
CA PRO A 115 -0.54 11.50 7.94
C PRO A 115 -1.84 10.73 8.22
N ALA A 116 -1.76 9.41 8.25
CA ALA A 116 -2.90 8.53 8.42
C ALA A 116 -2.85 7.79 9.77
N TYR A 117 -4.03 7.59 10.36
CA TYR A 117 -4.20 6.70 11.48
C TYR A 117 -4.08 5.24 11.05
N SER A 118 -3.61 4.37 11.95
CA SER A 118 -3.51 2.94 11.69
C SER A 118 -3.64 2.15 12.99
N ASN A 119 -3.98 0.87 12.86
CA ASN A 119 -3.84 -0.10 13.93
C ASN A 119 -2.37 -0.49 14.19
N GLU A 120 -1.54 -0.47 13.14
CA GLU A 120 -0.11 -0.71 13.21
C GLU A 120 0.62 0.53 12.67
N PRO A 121 0.60 1.65 13.43
CA PRO A 121 1.01 2.94 12.90
C PRO A 121 2.52 3.10 12.82
N LEU A 122 2.96 3.75 11.75
CA LEU A 122 4.33 4.19 11.56
C LEU A 122 4.73 5.26 12.60
N GLU A 123 3.81 6.17 12.90
CA GLU A 123 3.95 7.23 13.91
C GLU A 123 3.10 6.88 15.14
N LYS A 124 3.71 6.79 16.33
CA LYS A 124 3.02 6.27 17.52
C LYS A 124 1.77 7.05 17.93
N ASP A 125 1.72 8.35 17.65
CA ASP A 125 0.59 9.24 17.92
C ASP A 125 -0.56 9.09 16.90
N LYS A 126 -0.36 8.29 15.84
CA LYS A 126 -1.37 7.93 14.84
C LYS A 126 -2.04 6.58 15.10
N HIS A 127 -1.90 6.05 16.30
CA HIS A 127 -2.60 4.83 16.70
C HIS A 127 -4.11 5.04 16.78
N LEU A 128 -4.88 4.13 16.19
CA LEU A 128 -6.35 4.13 16.32
C LEU A 128 -6.77 3.70 17.73
N SER A 129 -7.68 4.43 18.35
CA SER A 129 -8.24 4.00 19.65
C SER A 129 -9.10 2.73 19.52
N ALA A 130 -9.70 2.50 18.35
CA ALA A 130 -10.48 1.31 18.03
C ALA A 130 -10.38 1.02 16.54
N SER A 131 -9.82 -0.13 16.17
CA SER A 131 -9.58 -0.52 14.78
C SER A 131 -10.87 -0.74 13.98
N SER A 132 -12.02 -0.86 14.65
CA SER A 132 -13.36 -0.92 14.02
C SER A 132 -13.86 0.41 13.45
N LYS A 133 -13.22 1.54 13.78
CA LYS A 133 -13.67 2.87 13.34
C LYS A 133 -12.50 3.68 12.77
N SER A 134 -12.64 4.07 11.51
CA SER A 134 -11.69 4.98 10.86
C SER A 134 -11.87 6.43 11.32
N THR A 135 -10.78 7.18 11.30
CA THR A 135 -10.71 8.62 11.61
C THR A 135 -9.83 9.30 10.56
N GLU A 136 -10.32 10.34 9.90
CA GLU A 136 -9.58 11.07 8.85
C GLU A 136 -8.88 10.11 7.88
N HIS A 137 -7.65 10.34 7.40
CA HIS A 137 -6.94 9.28 6.68
C HIS A 137 -6.71 8.08 7.60
N THR A 138 -7.09 6.87 7.18
CA THR A 138 -6.89 5.66 7.97
C THR A 138 -6.41 4.53 7.07
N LEU A 139 -5.33 3.85 7.44
CA LEU A 139 -4.78 2.71 6.70
C LEU A 139 -4.66 1.52 7.66
N LEU A 140 -5.33 0.41 7.36
CA LEU A 140 -5.32 -0.77 8.21
C LEU A 140 -4.49 -1.90 7.65
N ASP A 141 -3.67 -2.48 8.53
CA ASP A 141 -3.07 -3.80 8.35
C ASP A 141 -4.05 -4.85 8.87
N MET A 142 -4.84 -5.44 7.97
CA MET A 142 -5.79 -6.50 8.32
C MET A 142 -5.09 -7.82 8.67
N GLY A 143 -3.77 -7.91 8.46
CA GLY A 143 -2.95 -9.06 8.84
C GLY A 143 -2.47 -9.03 10.28
N ALA A 144 -2.68 -7.91 10.99
CA ALA A 144 -2.33 -7.77 12.39
C ALA A 144 -3.10 -8.78 13.27
N ASP A 145 -2.51 -9.13 14.41
CA ASP A 145 -3.04 -10.14 15.35
C ASP A 145 -4.51 -9.85 15.73
N GLU A 146 -4.87 -8.59 15.94
CA GLU A 146 -6.23 -8.19 16.32
C GLU A 146 -7.32 -8.60 15.31
N PHE A 147 -6.97 -8.77 14.03
CA PHE A 147 -7.89 -9.18 12.98
C PHE A 147 -7.83 -10.68 12.66
N THR A 148 -6.76 -11.37 13.11
CA THR A 148 -6.47 -12.76 12.76
C THR A 148 -6.67 -13.74 13.93
N ILE A 149 -7.00 -13.26 15.14
CA ILE A 149 -7.39 -14.13 16.26
C ILE A 149 -8.63 -14.95 15.88
N GLY A 150 -8.45 -16.27 15.75
CA GLY A 150 -9.51 -17.22 15.45
C GLY A 150 -10.04 -17.16 14.01
N LYS A 151 -9.36 -16.45 13.11
CA LYS A 151 -9.74 -16.26 11.70
C LYS A 151 -8.53 -16.47 10.80
N PRO A 152 -8.71 -16.89 9.53
CA PRO A 152 -7.60 -16.98 8.60
C PRO A 152 -6.96 -15.60 8.35
N HIS A 153 -5.67 -15.59 8.01
CA HIS A 153 -4.97 -14.37 7.60
C HIS A 153 -5.64 -13.79 6.33
N PRO A 154 -5.76 -12.46 6.17
CA PRO A 154 -6.42 -11.82 5.03
C PRO A 154 -5.82 -12.11 3.65
N MET A 155 -4.60 -12.66 3.59
CA MET A 155 -4.02 -13.14 2.34
C MET A 155 -4.63 -14.48 1.90
N VAL A 156 -5.12 -15.28 2.84
CA VAL A 156 -5.71 -16.61 2.62
C VAL A 156 -7.23 -16.51 2.42
N ASP A 157 -7.89 -15.59 3.15
CA ASP A 157 -9.34 -15.38 3.10
C ASP A 157 -9.65 -13.88 3.26
N SER A 158 -10.31 -13.28 2.27
CA SER A 158 -10.60 -11.85 2.27
C SER A 158 -11.92 -11.46 2.97
N SER A 159 -12.62 -12.35 3.69
CA SER A 159 -13.97 -12.07 4.21
C SER A 159 -14.03 -10.80 5.07
N LEU A 160 -13.10 -10.63 6.00
CA LEU A 160 -13.05 -9.41 6.84
C LEU A 160 -12.61 -8.17 6.05
N ARG A 161 -11.79 -8.36 5.02
CA ARG A 161 -11.42 -7.25 4.13
C ARG A 161 -12.64 -6.77 3.36
N VAL A 162 -13.45 -7.69 2.83
CA VAL A 162 -14.71 -7.38 2.14
C VAL A 162 -15.66 -6.61 3.06
N GLU A 163 -15.90 -7.11 4.27
CA GLU A 163 -16.72 -6.41 5.27
C GLU A 163 -16.19 -4.99 5.53
N ARG A 164 -14.86 -4.86 5.68
CA ARG A 164 -14.23 -3.56 5.94
C ARG A 164 -14.32 -2.61 4.75
N ILE A 165 -14.08 -3.07 3.52
CA ILE A 165 -14.21 -2.27 2.29
C ILE A 165 -15.62 -1.68 2.19
N LEU A 166 -16.64 -2.52 2.42
CA LEU A 166 -18.04 -2.09 2.37
C LEU A 166 -18.38 -1.10 3.50
N SER A 167 -17.81 -1.29 4.69
CA SER A 167 -17.97 -0.35 5.80
C SER A 167 -17.37 1.02 5.47
N GLU A 168 -16.17 1.08 4.90
CA GLU A 168 -15.54 2.35 4.52
C GLU A 168 -16.32 3.07 3.42
N ALA A 169 -16.90 2.31 2.49
CA ALA A 169 -17.70 2.88 1.41
C ALA A 169 -18.96 3.60 1.91
N GLN A 170 -19.44 3.33 3.12
CA GLN A 170 -20.60 4.02 3.71
C GLN A 170 -20.31 5.46 4.12
N ASP A 171 -19.04 5.82 4.35
CA ASP A 171 -18.66 7.16 4.79
C ASP A 171 -18.58 8.13 3.59
N PRO A 172 -19.45 9.17 3.51
CA PRO A 172 -19.46 10.11 2.40
C PRO A 172 -18.24 11.03 2.36
N THR A 173 -17.38 11.00 3.38
CA THR A 173 -16.12 11.76 3.40
C THR A 173 -14.95 11.01 2.74
N VAL A 174 -15.15 9.76 2.35
CA VAL A 174 -14.13 8.95 1.69
C VAL A 174 -14.06 9.29 0.21
N ALA A 175 -12.85 9.62 -0.24
CA ALA A 175 -12.54 9.86 -1.64
C ALA A 175 -11.91 8.64 -2.30
N VAL A 176 -10.99 8.00 -1.58
CA VAL A 176 -10.17 6.89 -2.10
C VAL A 176 -10.22 5.73 -1.12
N ILE A 177 -10.52 4.53 -1.62
CA ILE A 177 -10.18 3.28 -0.95
C ILE A 177 -8.92 2.70 -1.59
N LEU A 178 -7.89 2.46 -0.79
CA LEU A 178 -6.59 1.91 -1.20
C LEU A 178 -6.48 0.46 -0.73
N LEU A 179 -6.19 -0.45 -1.65
CA LEU A 179 -6.16 -1.89 -1.41
C LEU A 179 -4.87 -2.50 -1.97
N ASP A 180 -4.54 -3.70 -1.51
CA ASP A 180 -3.54 -4.57 -2.10
C ASP A 180 -4.11 -5.94 -2.51
N CYS A 181 -3.56 -6.49 -3.58
CA CYS A 181 -3.78 -7.85 -4.04
C CYS A 181 -2.42 -8.56 -4.08
N ILE A 182 -2.20 -9.54 -3.21
CA ILE A 182 -0.92 -10.24 -3.09
C ILE A 182 -1.10 -11.66 -3.64
N LEU A 183 -0.24 -12.04 -4.59
CA LEU A 183 -0.21 -13.36 -5.19
C LEU A 183 0.86 -14.25 -4.54
N GLY A 184 0.93 -15.50 -5.00
CA GLY A 184 1.94 -16.46 -4.57
C GLY A 184 1.39 -17.55 -3.65
N TYR A 185 2.28 -18.46 -3.24
CA TYR A 185 1.92 -19.77 -2.69
C TYR A 185 1.03 -19.74 -1.44
N VAL A 186 1.13 -18.70 -0.61
CA VAL A 186 0.39 -18.58 0.66
C VAL A 186 -0.88 -17.73 0.53
N ALA A 187 -1.11 -17.13 -0.62
CA ALA A 187 -2.32 -16.35 -0.87
C ALA A 187 -3.47 -17.26 -1.31
N SER A 188 -4.69 -16.71 -1.30
CA SER A 188 -5.85 -17.33 -1.94
C SER A 188 -5.55 -17.72 -3.40
N ASN A 189 -6.31 -18.67 -3.93
CA ASN A 189 -6.26 -19.04 -5.35
C ASN A 189 -6.79 -17.91 -6.25
N ASP A 190 -7.63 -17.02 -5.73
CA ASP A 190 -8.23 -15.92 -6.49
C ASP A 190 -8.38 -14.63 -5.64
N PRO A 191 -7.27 -14.01 -5.20
CA PRO A 191 -7.31 -12.90 -4.25
C PRO A 191 -7.97 -11.63 -4.83
N GLY A 192 -7.83 -11.38 -6.12
CA GLY A 192 -8.48 -10.28 -6.82
C GLY A 192 -9.98 -10.52 -6.99
N GLY A 193 -10.38 -11.74 -7.34
CA GLY A 193 -11.79 -12.13 -7.43
C GLY A 193 -12.53 -12.03 -6.09
N GLU A 194 -11.89 -12.40 -4.99
CA GLU A 194 -12.47 -12.29 -3.64
C GLU A 194 -12.86 -10.86 -3.26
N ILE A 195 -12.08 -9.85 -3.68
CA ILE A 195 -12.38 -8.44 -3.38
C ILE A 195 -13.14 -7.73 -4.51
N ALA A 196 -13.19 -8.28 -5.72
CA ALA A 196 -13.81 -7.65 -6.89
C ALA A 196 -15.28 -7.26 -6.67
N LEU A 197 -16.08 -8.15 -6.08
CA LEU A 197 -17.48 -7.85 -5.78
C LEU A 197 -17.61 -6.71 -4.76
N ALA A 198 -16.73 -6.69 -3.74
CA ALA A 198 -16.73 -5.62 -2.74
C ALA A 198 -16.37 -4.25 -3.35
N ILE A 199 -15.47 -4.22 -4.34
CA ILE A 199 -15.12 -3.01 -5.08
C ILE A 199 -16.34 -2.49 -5.86
N ILE A 200 -17.04 -3.36 -6.58
CA ILE A 200 -18.25 -3.02 -7.33
C ILE A 200 -19.32 -2.44 -6.39
N ASP A 201 -19.58 -3.14 -5.29
CA ASP A 201 -20.59 -2.75 -4.31
C ASP A 201 -20.22 -1.46 -3.58
N ALA A 202 -18.96 -1.27 -3.20
CA ALA A 202 -18.46 -0.03 -2.60
C ALA A 202 -18.71 1.18 -3.51
N LYS A 203 -18.40 1.06 -4.81
CA LYS A 203 -18.66 2.11 -5.79
C LYS A 203 -20.15 2.36 -5.98
N LYS A 204 -20.96 1.30 -6.00
CA LYS A 204 -22.43 1.41 -6.06
C LYS A 204 -23.01 2.13 -4.84
N ILE A 205 -22.52 1.82 -3.64
CA ILE A 205 -22.89 2.47 -2.38
C ILE A 205 -22.64 3.99 -2.48
N ALA A 206 -21.45 4.41 -2.95
CA ALA A 206 -21.16 5.83 -3.14
C ALA A 206 -22.07 6.48 -4.19
N LYS A 207 -22.26 5.82 -5.33
CA LYS A 207 -23.10 6.31 -6.42
C LYS A 207 -24.57 6.47 -6.02
N GLN A 208 -25.10 5.61 -5.15
CA GLN A 208 -26.46 5.73 -4.63
C GLN A 208 -26.67 7.00 -3.79
N ARG A 209 -25.61 7.53 -3.17
CA ARG A 209 -25.62 8.83 -2.49
C ARG A 209 -25.34 10.01 -3.43
N GLY A 210 -25.10 9.72 -4.71
CA GLY A 210 -24.68 10.68 -5.72
C GLY A 210 -23.20 11.09 -5.62
N ASP A 211 -22.38 10.35 -4.88
CA ASP A 211 -20.92 10.55 -4.79
C ASP A 211 -20.20 9.61 -5.77
N GLU A 212 -18.91 9.85 -6.00
CA GLU A 212 -18.04 8.94 -6.77
C GLU A 212 -16.96 8.38 -5.86
N LEU A 213 -16.66 7.08 -5.95
CA LEU A 213 -15.61 6.46 -5.13
C LEU A 213 -14.48 5.94 -6.00
N THR A 214 -13.28 6.49 -5.80
CA THR A 214 -12.08 5.96 -6.42
C THR A 214 -11.58 4.78 -5.59
N VAL A 215 -11.33 3.65 -6.26
CA VAL A 215 -10.71 2.48 -5.64
C VAL A 215 -9.40 2.23 -6.36
N VAL A 216 -8.31 2.17 -5.61
CA VAL A 216 -6.96 1.96 -6.12
C VAL A 216 -6.42 0.67 -5.52
N VAL A 217 -5.86 -0.20 -6.36
CA VAL A 217 -5.32 -1.49 -5.93
C VAL A 217 -3.86 -1.59 -6.37
N SER A 218 -2.94 -1.89 -5.46
CA SER A 218 -1.61 -2.39 -5.85
C SER A 218 -1.62 -3.90 -5.92
N ILE A 219 -1.18 -4.46 -7.05
CA ILE A 219 -0.96 -5.90 -7.19
C ILE A 219 0.52 -6.25 -6.97
N CYS A 220 0.79 -7.23 -6.11
CA CYS A 220 2.13 -7.72 -5.79
C CYS A 220 2.21 -9.21 -6.12
N GLY A 221 2.90 -9.54 -7.20
CA GLY A 221 3.04 -10.89 -7.72
C GLY A 221 3.79 -10.89 -9.05
N THR A 222 3.93 -12.07 -9.63
CA THR A 222 4.68 -12.32 -10.87
C THR A 222 3.84 -13.10 -11.87
N GLU A 223 4.26 -13.13 -13.13
CA GLU A 223 3.59 -13.88 -14.20
C GLU A 223 3.64 -15.40 -13.99
N ILE A 224 4.54 -15.89 -13.12
CA ILE A 224 4.67 -17.31 -12.80
C ILE A 224 3.81 -17.74 -11.60
N ASP A 225 3.16 -16.80 -10.91
CA ASP A 225 2.26 -17.13 -9.81
C ASP A 225 1.00 -17.83 -10.32
N HIS A 226 0.57 -18.87 -9.60
CA HIS A 226 -0.51 -19.77 -10.02
C HIS A 226 -1.88 -19.07 -10.16
N GLN A 227 -2.07 -17.93 -9.51
CA GLN A 227 -3.28 -17.11 -9.62
C GLN A 227 -3.41 -16.40 -10.98
N GLY A 228 -2.30 -16.22 -11.71
CA GLY A 228 -2.24 -15.53 -12.99
C GLY A 228 -2.31 -14.00 -12.86
N LEU A 229 -1.16 -13.34 -12.92
CA LEU A 229 -1.05 -11.88 -12.73
C LEU A 229 -2.00 -11.07 -13.62
N ASP A 230 -1.99 -11.33 -14.93
CA ASP A 230 -2.80 -10.57 -15.88
C ASP A 230 -4.30 -10.80 -15.71
N GLN A 231 -4.70 -12.03 -15.34
CA GLN A 231 -6.09 -12.35 -15.02
C GLN A 231 -6.57 -11.59 -13.79
N GLN A 232 -5.74 -11.54 -12.74
CA GLN A 232 -6.04 -10.81 -11.51
C GLN A 232 -6.14 -9.30 -11.75
N VAL A 233 -5.23 -8.72 -12.56
CA VAL A 233 -5.33 -7.32 -13.00
C VAL A 233 -6.65 -7.08 -13.72
N ALA A 234 -6.98 -7.89 -14.72
CA ALA A 234 -8.19 -7.72 -15.52
C ALA A 234 -9.47 -7.79 -14.66
N VAL A 235 -9.53 -8.72 -13.70
CA VAL A 235 -10.67 -8.83 -12.77
C VAL A 235 -10.85 -7.57 -11.93
N LEU A 236 -9.76 -7.01 -11.40
CA LEU A 236 -9.79 -5.80 -10.58
C LEU A 236 -10.17 -4.56 -11.41
N GLU A 237 -9.64 -4.43 -12.62
CA GLU A 237 -9.99 -3.34 -13.54
C GLU A 237 -11.46 -3.42 -13.98
N GLN A 238 -11.97 -4.63 -14.27
CA GLN A 238 -13.37 -4.86 -14.59
C GLN A 238 -14.31 -4.51 -13.42
N ALA A 239 -13.86 -4.75 -12.18
CA ALA A 239 -14.56 -4.29 -10.98
C ALA A 239 -14.54 -2.76 -10.81
N GLY A 240 -13.76 -2.05 -11.63
CA GLY A 240 -13.67 -0.60 -11.65
C GLY A 240 -12.58 -0.02 -10.75
N ALA A 241 -11.59 -0.83 -10.36
CA ALA A 241 -10.40 -0.35 -9.68
C ALA A 241 -9.38 0.24 -10.67
N ILE A 242 -8.55 1.17 -10.18
CA ILE A 242 -7.32 1.61 -10.84
C ILE A 242 -6.20 0.74 -10.28
N VAL A 243 -5.56 -0.07 -11.13
CA VAL A 243 -4.57 -1.06 -10.70
C VAL A 243 -3.16 -0.57 -10.99
N PHE A 244 -2.27 -0.69 -10.02
CA PHE A 244 -0.84 -0.42 -10.14
C PHE A 244 -0.05 -1.69 -9.82
N LYS A 245 1.08 -1.89 -10.50
CA LYS A 245 2.04 -2.96 -10.15
C LYS A 245 3.02 -2.56 -9.03
N SER A 246 2.85 -1.37 -8.47
CA SER A 246 3.64 -0.82 -7.37
C SER A 246 2.75 -0.35 -6.23
N GLY A 247 3.04 -0.79 -5.01
CA GLY A 247 2.43 -0.29 -3.78
C GLY A 247 2.83 1.14 -3.44
N PHE A 248 4.00 1.60 -3.90
CA PHE A 248 4.42 2.98 -3.76
C PHE A 248 3.61 3.88 -4.69
N GLN A 249 3.54 3.53 -5.98
CA GLN A 249 2.79 4.32 -6.98
C GLN A 249 1.29 4.34 -6.68
N SER A 250 0.69 3.25 -6.18
CA SER A 250 -0.73 3.24 -5.79
C SER A 250 -1.03 4.26 -4.68
N ALA A 251 -0.16 4.37 -3.68
CA ALA A 251 -0.27 5.34 -2.61
C ALA A 251 0.01 6.77 -3.10
N GLU A 252 1.01 6.96 -3.96
CA GLU A 252 1.29 8.26 -4.59
C GLU A 252 0.11 8.76 -5.41
N TYR A 253 -0.55 7.88 -6.15
CA TYR A 253 -1.75 8.22 -6.92
C TYR A 253 -2.86 8.73 -5.99
N ALA A 254 -3.11 8.03 -4.87
CA ALA A 254 -4.11 8.44 -3.88
C ALA A 254 -3.80 9.81 -3.25
N VAL A 255 -2.53 10.06 -2.91
CA VAL A 255 -2.06 11.37 -2.41
C VAL A 255 -2.28 12.45 -3.47
N GLN A 256 -1.77 12.24 -4.68
CA GLN A 256 -1.87 13.22 -5.75
C GLN A 256 -3.32 13.57 -6.08
N LEU A 257 -4.27 12.62 -6.00
CA LEU A 257 -5.69 12.94 -6.17
C LEU A 257 -6.19 14.01 -5.19
N LEU A 258 -5.66 14.03 -3.97
CA LEU A 258 -6.14 14.88 -2.87
C LEU A 258 -5.30 16.14 -2.65
N SER A 259 -3.99 16.14 -2.91
CA SER A 259 -3.09 17.28 -2.64
C SER A 259 -3.41 18.56 -3.42
N GLY A 260 -4.19 18.48 -4.51
CA GLY A 260 -4.60 19.64 -5.32
C GLY A 260 -6.02 20.14 -5.03
N ARG A 261 -6.61 19.77 -3.90
CA ARG A 261 -7.99 20.12 -3.54
C ARG A 261 -7.96 21.11 -2.38
N SER A 262 -8.21 22.39 -2.67
CA SER A 262 -8.37 23.40 -1.62
C SER A 262 -9.62 23.08 -0.78
N ASN A 263 -9.50 23.19 0.54
CA ASN A 263 -10.63 23.10 1.49
C ASN A 263 -11.70 24.16 1.21
#